data_AF-K1YTB2-F1
#
_entry.id   AF-K1YTB2-F1
#
_cell.length_a   1.000
_cell.length_b   1.000
_cell.length_c   1.000
_cell.angle_alpha   90.00
_cell.angle_beta   90.00
_cell.angle_gamma   90.00
#
_symmetry.space_group_name_H-M   'P 1'
#
loop_
_entity.id
_entity.type
_entity.pdbx_description
1 polymer ?
#
loop_
_entity_poly.entity_id
_entity_poly.type
_entity_poly.pdbx_seq_one_letter_code
_entity_poly.pdbx_strand_id
1 'polypeptide(L)' 'MTKKIEFNFAKDYAELEKITAEFEQEDIDLDEGLKKFERGLELAAKLKSKLVETENKIKVIKAKFGQEKNSVAEE' A
#
# COMPACT_ATOMS: atom_id res chain seq x y z
N MET A 1 -5.66 -9.82 25.60
CA MET A 1 -4.69 -9.84 24.48
C MET A 1 -5.23 -8.93 23.39
N THR A 2 -4.69 -7.72 23.29
CA THR A 2 -5.12 -6.70 22.32
C THR A 2 -4.55 -7.05 20.95
N LYS A 3 -5.36 -7.67 20.10
CA LYS A 3 -5.02 -7.99 18.70
C LYS A 3 -4.87 -6.67 17.96
N LYS A 4 -3.65 -6.14 17.90
CA LYS A 4 -3.26 -5.02 17.04
C LYS A 4 -3.70 -5.45 15.64
N ILE A 5 -4.71 -4.78 15.09
CA ILE A 5 -5.19 -5.07 13.73
C ILE A 5 -4.03 -4.65 12.83
N GLU A 6 -3.16 -5.61 12.53
CA GLU A 6 -2.08 -5.42 11.58
C GLU A 6 -2.73 -5.09 10.24
N PHE A 7 -2.45 -3.88 9.78
CA PHE A 7 -2.73 -3.48 8.42
C PHE A 7 -2.29 -4.58 7.46
N ASN A 8 -3.25 -5.17 6.73
CA ASN A 8 -2.98 -6.25 5.79
C ASN A 8 -3.08 -5.69 4.37
N PHE A 9 -1.92 -5.39 3.79
CA PHE A 9 -1.81 -4.85 2.44
C PHE A 9 -2.52 -5.74 1.41
N ALA A 10 -2.32 -7.05 1.49
CA ALA A 10 -2.89 -7.99 0.52
C ALA A 10 -4.43 -8.02 0.60
N LYS A 11 -4.99 -7.92 1.81
CA LYS A 11 -6.44 -7.84 2.00
C LYS A 11 -7.03 -6.57 1.42
N ASP A 12 -6.44 -5.41 1.77
CA ASP A 12 -6.94 -4.12 1.30
C ASP A 12 -6.76 -3.96 -0.23
N TYR A 13 -5.70 -4.55 -0.79
CA TYR A 13 -5.48 -4.60 -2.25
C TYR A 13 -6.51 -5.48 -2.94
N ALA A 14 -6.78 -6.69 -2.43
CA ALA A 14 -7.81 -7.57 -2.98
C ALA A 14 -9.22 -6.94 -2.92
N GLU A 15 -9.51 -6.15 -1.89
CA GLU A 15 -10.76 -5.39 -1.80
C GLU A 15 -10.84 -4.32 -2.90
N LEU A 16 -9.75 -3.62 -3.19
CA LEU A 16 -9.68 -2.64 -4.27
C LEU A 16 -9.84 -3.30 -5.65
N GLU A 17 -9.23 -4.46 -5.87
CA GLU A 17 -9.40 -5.24 -7.10
C GLU A 17 -10.87 -5.67 -7.29
N LYS A 18 -11.52 -6.13 -6.22
CA LYS A 18 -12.94 -6.49 -6.25
C LYS A 18 -13.83 -5.29 -6.61
N ILE A 19 -13.58 -4.13 -6.01
CA ILE A 19 -14.29 -2.89 -6.34
C ILE A 19 -14.12 -2.58 -7.83
N THR A 20 -12.89 -2.66 -8.34
CA THR A 20 -12.59 -2.38 -9.75
C THR A 20 -13.35 -3.34 -10.68
N ALA A 21 -13.35 -4.64 -10.36
CA ALA A 21 -14.11 -5.64 -11.12
C ALA A 21 -15.63 -5.39 -11.09
N GLU A 22 -16.17 -4.85 -9.99
CA GLU A 22 -17.59 -4.48 -9.91
C GLU A 22 -17.93 -3.29 -10.81
N PHE A 23 -17.00 -2.36 -11.04
CA PHE A 23 -17.16 -1.26 -12.00
C PHE A 23 -17.09 -1.69 -13.46
N GLU A 24 -16.52 -2.86 -13.74
CA GLU A 24 -16.48 -3.46 -15.09
C GLU A 24 -17.79 -4.18 -15.44
N GLN A 25 -18.73 -4.32 -14.50
CA GLN A 25 -20.04 -4.92 -14.75
C GLN A 25 -20.99 -3.91 -15.42
N GLU A 26 -21.81 -4.39 -16.36
CA GLU A 26 -22.67 -3.54 -17.20
C GLU A 26 -23.84 -2.87 -16.44
N ASP A 27 -24.18 -3.34 -15.23
CA ASP A 27 -25.38 -2.94 -14.49
C ASP A 27 -25.06 -2.52 -13.05
N ILE A 28 -24.16 -1.54 -12.91
CA ILE A 28 -23.86 -0.92 -11.62
C ILE A 28 -24.84 0.22 -11.34
N ASP A 29 -25.56 0.13 -10.22
CA ASP A 29 -26.39 1.22 -9.72
C ASP A 29 -25.52 2.46 -9.41
N LEU A 30 -26.03 3.66 -9.70
CA LEU A 30 -25.26 4.90 -9.58
C LEU A 30 -24.92 5.24 -8.12
N ASP A 31 -25.85 5.01 -7.19
CA ASP A 31 -25.64 5.24 -5.76
C ASP A 31 -24.67 4.21 -5.17
N GLU A 32 -24.74 2.95 -5.61
CA GLU A 32 -23.75 1.93 -5.26
C GLU A 32 -22.37 2.23 -5.86
N GLY A 33 -22.33 2.69 -7.11
CA GLY A 33 -21.11 3.12 -7.77
C GLY A 33 -20.42 4.25 -7.02
N LEU A 34 -21.17 5.27 -6.56
CA LEU A 34 -20.60 6.38 -5.79
C LEU A 34 -19.95 5.88 -4.49
N LYS A 35 -20.62 5.01 -3.73
CA LYS A 35 -20.09 4.44 -2.48
C LYS A 35 -18.83 3.61 -2.71
N LYS A 36 -18.83 2.78 -3.75
CA LYS A 36 -17.67 1.96 -4.13
C LYS A 36 -16.50 2.81 -4.59
N PHE A 37 -16.77 3.93 -5.27
CA PHE A 37 -15.75 4.88 -5.69
C PHE A 37 -15.07 5.55 -4.50
N GLU A 38 -15.85 6.06 -3.54
CA GLU A 38 -15.31 6.63 -2.29
C GLU A 38 -14.45 5.59 -1.56
N ARG A 39 -14.96 4.37 -1.40
CA ARG A 39 -14.22 3.27 -0.77
C ARG A 39 -12.93 2.93 -1.51
N GLY A 40 -12.97 2.88 -2.83
CA GLY A 40 -11.82 2.64 -3.69
C GLY A 40 -10.74 3.71 -3.51
N LEU A 41 -11.13 4.98 -3.43
CA LEU A 41 -10.21 6.09 -3.14
C LEU A 41 -9.55 5.97 -1.77
N GLU A 42 -10.32 5.62 -0.73
CA GLU A 42 -9.78 5.39 0.61
C GLU A 42 -8.74 4.26 0.63
N LEU A 43 -9.06 3.13 0.00
CA LEU A 43 -8.16 1.97 -0.10
C LEU A 43 -6.88 2.34 -0.86
N ALA A 44 -7.02 3.01 -2.02
CA ALA A 44 -5.89 3.44 -2.82
C ALA A 44 -4.95 4.40 -2.05
N ALA A 45 -5.52 5.38 -1.35
CA ALA A 45 -4.75 6.32 -0.53
C ALA A 45 -3.99 5.59 0.60
N LYS A 46 -4.65 4.63 1.25
CA LYS A 46 -4.08 3.83 2.33
C LYS A 46 -2.93 2.95 1.84
N LEU A 47 -3.11 2.24 0.72
CA LEU A 47 -2.09 1.41 0.09
C LEU A 47 -0.88 2.24 -0.33
N LYS A 48 -1.10 3.40 -0.97
CA LYS A 48 -0.04 4.33 -1.36
C LYS A 48 0.77 4.81 -0.15
N SER A 49 0.10 5.19 0.93
CA SER A 49 0.77 5.61 2.17
C SER A 49 1.69 4.50 2.72
N LYS A 50 1.22 3.24 2.69
CA LYS A 50 2.05 2.11 3.13
C LYS A 50 3.28 1.88 2.24
N LEU A 51 3.12 2.01 0.93
CA LEU A 51 4.24 1.89 -0.01
C LEU A 51 5.31 2.95 0.28
N VAL A 52 4.90 4.21 0.50
CA VAL A 52 5.80 5.30 0.87
C VAL A 52 6.51 5.03 2.20
N GLU A 53 5.79 4.57 3.23
CA GLU A 53 6.39 4.18 4.52
C GLU A 53 7.45 3.08 4.33
N THR A 54 7.13 2.08 3.50
CA THR A 54 8.02 0.95 3.22
C THR A 54 9.26 1.38 2.44
N GLU A 55 9.09 2.24 1.43
CA GLU A 55 10.19 2.81 0.66
C GLU A 55 11.14 3.62 1.56
N ASN A 56 10.60 4.44 2.45
CA ASN A 56 11.39 5.21 3.42
C ASN A 56 12.17 4.29 4.36
N LYS A 57 11.55 3.21 4.85
CA LYS A 57 12.24 2.19 5.66
C LYS A 57 13.38 1.53 4.89
N ILE A 58 13.17 1.17 3.62
CA ILE A 58 14.22 0.63 2.75
C ILE A 58 15.36 1.63 2.58
N LYS A 59 15.08 2.92 2.34
CA LYS A 59 16.11 3.97 2.24
C LYS A 59 16.94 4.06 3.51
N VAL A 60 16.29 4.04 4.68
CA VAL A 60 17.00 4.08 5.98
C VAL A 60 17.87 2.83 6.17
N ILE A 61 17.37 1.64 5.84
CA ILE A 61 18.14 0.39 5.91
C ILE A 61 19.34 0.47 4.96
N LYS A 62 19.14 0.88 3.70
CA LYS A 62 20.22 1.06 2.72
C LYS A 62 21.26 2.08 3.20
N ALA A 63 20.85 3.18 3.82
CA ALA A 63 21.78 4.16 4.38
C ALA A 63 22.59 3.58 5.56
N LYS A 64 21.94 2.82 6.44
CA LYS A 64 22.58 2.20 7.61
C LYS A 64 23.61 1.13 7.23
N PHE A 65 23.30 0.28 6.25
CA PHE A 65 24.16 -0.85 5.86
C PHE A 65 24.99 -0.59 4.59
N GLY A 66 24.68 0.45 3.82
CA GLY A 66 25.40 0.83 2.62
C GLY A 66 26.70 1.60 2.89
N GLN A 67 26.91 2.09 4.11
CA GLN A 67 28.14 2.78 4.51
C GLN A 67 29.26 1.83 4.97
N GLU A 68 29.00 0.53 5.15
CA GLU A 68 30.02 -0.45 5.57
C GLU A 68 30.99 -0.90 4.45
N LYS A 69 30.87 -0.37 3.22
CA LYS A 69 31.71 -0.80 2.08
C LYS A 69 32.73 0.21 1.57
N ASN A 70 32.93 1.38 2.20
CA ASN A 70 33.82 2.41 1.66
C ASN A 70 34.95 2.89 2.59
N SER A 71 35.39 2.06 3.53
CA SER A 71 36.50 2.40 4.45
C SER A 71 37.71 1.46 4.41
N VAL A 72 37.82 0.58 3.40
CA VAL A 72 39.03 -0.25 3.20
C VAL A 72 39.44 -0.25 1.72
N ALA A 73 40.25 0.74 1.32
CA ALA A 73 41.09 0.85 0.11
C ALA A 73 41.31 2.36 -0.11
N GLU A 74 42.51 2.95 -0.12
CA GLU A 74 43.87 2.45 -0.31
C GLU A 74 44.85 3.35 0.48
N GLU A 75 45.93 2.75 0.99
CA GLU A 75 47.15 3.43 1.46
C GLU A 75 47.99 3.95 0.28
#